data_AF-A0A358S5N2-F1
#
_entry.id   AF-A0A358S5N2-F1
#
_cell.length_a   1.000
_cell.length_b   1.000
_cell.length_c   1.000
_cell.angle_alpha   90.00
_cell.angle_beta   90.00
_cell.angle_gamma   90.00
#
_symmetry.space_group_name_H-M   'P 1'
#
loop_
_entity.id
_entity.type
_entity.pdbx_description
1 polymer ?
#
loop_
_entity_poly.entity_id
_entity_poly.type
_entity_poly.pdbx_seq_one_letter_code
_entity_poly.pdbx_strand_id
1 'polypeptide(L)'
;MAKLELQVSEDLIQETERVLKPMGIDVEMAVTIFLRRIAYDKRLPLDLTVPQMEHLDDQESGIRSYTAITKEMIDELWISFQRYMDGSDELGNLKVMVARNTGMNESSSFIYLYFLANLMEGQPNSRVIKYKDFEYLMEKIRNEMDSTYYEKALESVRKSIPYWEENTAGHYAEKVKTYYEKNKGKQNEVVLD
;
A
#
# COMPACT_ATOMS: atom_id res chain seq x y z
N MET A 1 24.87 -3.74 16.53
CA MET A 1 23.42 -3.97 16.65
C MET A 1 22.72 -3.01 15.72
N ALA A 2 21.65 -3.44 15.04
CA ALA A 2 20.83 -2.57 14.22
C ALA A 2 19.70 -1.98 15.08
N LYS A 3 19.27 -0.74 14.82
CA LYS A 3 18.16 -0.08 15.50
C LYS A 3 16.93 -0.09 14.58
N LEU A 4 15.77 -0.45 15.12
CA LEU A 4 14.48 -0.35 14.44
C LEU A 4 13.64 0.71 15.15
N GLU A 5 13.14 1.68 14.40
CA GLU A 5 12.22 2.71 14.90
C GLU A 5 10.86 2.51 14.22
N LEU A 6 9.80 2.42 15.01
CA LEU A 6 8.43 2.21 14.54
C LEU A 6 7.56 3.35 15.06
N GLN A 7 6.81 3.97 14.16
CA GLN A 7 5.76 4.91 14.53
C GLN A 7 4.45 4.14 14.70
N VAL A 8 3.91 4.18 15.91
CA VAL A 8 2.71 3.48 16.33
C VAL A 8 1.94 4.38 17.27
N SER A 9 0.60 4.29 17.25
CA SER A 9 -0.22 5.08 18.17
C SER A 9 0.02 4.66 19.62
N GLU A 10 -0.03 5.63 20.53
CA GLU A 10 0.17 5.38 21.95
C GLU A 10 -0.87 4.41 22.52
N ASP A 11 -2.13 4.53 22.09
CA ASP A 11 -3.21 3.62 22.47
C ASP A 11 -2.90 2.16 22.12
N LEU A 12 -2.35 1.92 20.93
CA LEU A 12 -2.01 0.56 20.46
C LEU A 12 -0.88 -0.05 21.29
N ILE A 13 0.14 0.76 21.64
CA ILE A 13 1.24 0.29 22.50
C ILE A 13 0.72 -0.05 23.89
N GLN A 14 -0.12 0.82 24.47
CA GLN A 14 -0.69 0.58 25.80
C GLN A 14 -1.56 -0.69 25.82
N GLU A 15 -2.38 -0.89 24.79
CA GLU A 15 -3.21 -2.10 24.68
C GLU A 15 -2.35 -3.35 24.50
N THR A 16 -1.33 -3.27 23.64
CA THR A 16 -0.39 -4.38 23.41
C THR A 16 0.36 -4.76 24.69
N GLU A 17 0.85 -3.78 25.46
CA GLU A 17 1.52 -4.03 26.73
C GLU A 17 0.58 -4.70 27.75
N ARG A 18 -0.69 -4.27 27.82
CA ARG A 18 -1.68 -4.90 28.70
C ARG A 18 -1.91 -6.38 28.37
N VAL A 19 -1.83 -6.75 27.09
CA VAL A 19 -2.00 -8.14 26.63
C VAL A 19 -0.73 -8.96 26.85
N LEU A 20 0.44 -8.43 26.53
CA LEU A 20 1.70 -9.17 26.56
C LEU A 20 2.29 -9.32 27.98
N LYS A 21 2.12 -8.30 28.84
CA LYS A 21 2.72 -8.28 30.18
C LYS A 21 2.27 -9.44 31.08
N PRO A 22 0.98 -9.85 31.10
CA PRO A 22 0.54 -11.05 31.81
C PRO A 22 1.19 -12.35 31.29
N MET A 23 1.61 -12.38 30.02
CA MET A 23 2.33 -13.51 29.43
C MET A 23 3.84 -13.48 29.73
N GLY A 24 4.32 -12.45 30.43
CA GLY A 24 5.74 -12.23 30.71
C GLY A 24 6.55 -11.81 29.48
N ILE A 25 5.88 -11.23 28.48
CA ILE A 25 6.47 -10.78 27.22
C ILE A 25 6.39 -9.26 27.17
N ASP A 26 7.48 -8.59 26.80
CA ASP A 26 7.48 -7.16 26.47
C ASP A 26 7.40 -6.95 24.95
N VAL A 27 7.11 -5.71 24.55
CA VAL A 27 6.92 -5.36 23.14
C VAL A 27 8.19 -5.62 22.31
N GLU A 28 9.38 -5.34 22.86
CA GLU A 28 10.64 -5.56 22.17
C GLU A 28 10.89 -7.05 21.88
N MET A 29 10.65 -7.89 22.88
CA MET A 29 10.72 -9.35 22.78
C MET A 29 9.74 -9.87 21.74
N ALA A 30 8.49 -9.39 21.75
CA ALA A 30 7.48 -9.79 20.78
C ALA A 30 7.88 -9.41 19.34
N VAL A 31 8.35 -8.19 19.12
CA VAL A 31 8.85 -7.73 17.80
C VAL A 31 10.05 -8.57 17.37
N THR A 32 10.98 -8.86 18.28
CA THR A 32 12.15 -9.69 17.99
C THR A 32 11.76 -11.11 17.59
N ILE A 33 10.82 -11.73 18.31
CA ILE A 33 10.30 -13.07 17.99
C ILE A 33 9.62 -13.05 16.62
N PHE A 34 8.80 -12.03 16.34
CA PHE A 34 8.10 -11.86 15.07
C PHE A 34 9.09 -11.76 13.89
N LEU A 35 10.10 -10.90 14.00
CA LEU A 35 11.12 -10.73 12.96
C LEU A 35 11.94 -12.01 12.75
N ARG A 36 12.33 -12.69 13.84
CA ARG A 36 13.02 -13.99 13.75
C ARG A 36 12.15 -15.02 13.03
N ARG A 37 10.86 -15.04 13.31
CA ARG A 37 9.92 -15.98 12.69
C ARG A 37 9.75 -15.71 11.21
N ILE A 38 9.67 -14.45 10.77
CA ILE A 38 9.69 -14.09 9.34
C ILE A 38 10.98 -14.54 8.67
N ALA A 39 12.12 -14.26 9.31
CA ALA A 39 13.43 -14.61 8.75
C ALA A 39 13.60 -16.13 8.59
N TYR A 40 13.04 -16.91 9.52
CA TYR A 40 13.11 -18.37 9.51
C TYR A 40 12.10 -19.00 8.54
N ASP A 41 10.82 -18.64 8.65
CA ASP A 41 9.73 -19.24 7.86
C ASP A 41 9.63 -18.68 6.43
N LYS A 42 10.33 -17.58 6.12
CA LYS A 42 10.25 -16.85 4.84
C LYS A 42 8.83 -16.40 4.47
N ARG A 43 7.96 -16.26 5.47
CA ARG A 43 6.56 -15.81 5.34
C ARG A 43 6.13 -15.07 6.61
N LEU A 44 5.06 -14.29 6.52
CA LEU A 44 4.48 -13.62 7.68
C LEU A 44 3.83 -14.65 8.62
N PRO A 45 4.13 -14.61 9.93
CA PRO A 45 3.61 -15.55 10.92
C PRO A 45 2.25 -15.08 11.46
N LEU A 46 1.31 -14.79 10.57
CA LEU A 46 -0.07 -14.45 10.90
C LEU A 46 -0.98 -15.08 9.85
N ASP A 47 -2.02 -15.77 10.31
CA ASP A 47 -3.22 -15.94 9.48
C ASP A 47 -3.92 -14.58 9.46
N LEU A 48 -3.71 -13.80 8.39
CA LEU A 48 -4.38 -12.51 8.17
C LEU A 48 -5.90 -12.65 7.94
N THR A 49 -6.46 -13.85 8.11
CA THR A 49 -7.88 -14.01 8.37
C THR A 49 -8.16 -13.43 9.75
N VAL A 50 -8.47 -12.13 9.79
CA VAL A 50 -9.10 -11.48 10.93
C VAL A 50 -10.25 -12.38 11.39
N PRO A 51 -10.19 -13.00 12.58
CA PRO A 51 -11.36 -13.58 13.19
C PRO A 51 -12.34 -12.42 13.35
N GLN A 52 -13.54 -12.55 12.78
CA GLN A 52 -14.59 -11.57 13.02
C GLN A 52 -14.74 -11.45 14.54
N MET A 53 -14.30 -10.33 15.11
CA MET A 53 -14.65 -10.00 16.48
C MET A 53 -16.17 -9.87 16.48
N GLU A 54 -16.82 -10.87 17.07
CA GLU A 54 -18.21 -10.82 17.48
C GLU A 54 -18.35 -9.65 18.45
N HIS A 55 -18.66 -8.48 17.92
CA HIS A 55 -19.31 -7.45 18.71
C HIS A 55 -20.79 -7.83 18.82
N LEU A 56 -21.12 -8.30 20.01
CA LEU A 56 -22.47 -8.26 20.58
C LEU A 56 -22.98 -6.82 20.51
N ASP A 57 -23.87 -6.53 19.58
CA ASP A 57 -25.24 -6.11 19.90
C ASP A 57 -26.06 -5.86 18.62
N ASP A 58 -27.19 -6.55 18.59
CA ASP A 58 -28.47 -6.34 17.90
C ASP A 58 -28.57 -5.62 16.53
N GLN A 59 -29.11 -6.42 15.59
CA GLN A 59 -30.09 -6.09 14.56
C GLN A 59 -29.74 -5.04 13.49
N GLU A 60 -29.22 -5.52 12.37
CA GLU A 60 -29.99 -5.67 11.12
C GLU A 60 -29.09 -6.28 10.04
N SER A 61 -29.65 -7.23 9.30
CA SER A 61 -29.00 -7.95 8.20
C SER A 61 -28.61 -7.01 7.05
N GLY A 62 -27.37 -6.55 7.06
CA GLY A 62 -26.73 -5.89 5.91
C GLY A 62 -25.69 -6.81 5.28
N ILE A 63 -25.98 -7.36 4.11
CA ILE A 63 -24.98 -7.99 3.24
C ILE A 63 -23.79 -7.02 3.12
N ARG A 64 -22.58 -7.43 3.54
CA ARG A 64 -21.35 -6.63 3.33
C ARG A 64 -21.18 -6.38 1.83
N SER A 65 -21.62 -5.21 1.38
CA SER A 65 -21.35 -4.71 0.05
C SER A 65 -19.86 -4.45 -0.02
N TYR A 66 -19.12 -5.28 -0.75
CA TYR A 66 -17.81 -4.89 -1.25
C TYR A 66 -18.05 -3.76 -2.24
N THR A 67 -17.99 -2.51 -1.75
CA THR A 67 -18.11 -1.35 -2.63
C THR A 67 -16.93 -1.40 -3.59
N ALA A 68 -17.22 -1.63 -4.87
CA ALA A 68 -16.19 -1.62 -5.90
C ALA A 68 -15.51 -0.25 -5.89
N ILE A 69 -14.17 -0.23 -5.78
CA ILE A 69 -13.40 1.01 -5.88
C ILE A 69 -13.74 1.70 -7.21
N THR A 70 -14.24 2.93 -7.13
CA THR A 70 -14.70 3.74 -8.28
C THR A 70 -13.62 4.71 -8.74
N LYS A 71 -13.80 5.34 -9.91
CA LYS A 71 -12.85 6.32 -10.43
C LYS A 71 -12.76 7.55 -9.51
N GLU A 72 -13.87 7.98 -8.95
CA GLU A 72 -13.94 9.12 -8.01
C GLU A 72 -13.10 8.85 -6.75
N MET A 73 -13.08 7.60 -6.27
CA MET A 73 -12.21 7.19 -5.16
C MET A 73 -10.72 7.28 -5.54
N ILE A 74 -10.36 6.87 -6.76
CA ILE A 74 -8.97 6.97 -7.26
C ILE A 74 -8.56 8.44 -7.49
N ASP A 75 -9.49 9.28 -7.94
CA ASP A 75 -9.25 10.72 -8.13
C ASP A 75 -8.98 11.42 -6.79
N GLU A 76 -9.79 11.11 -5.75
CA GLU A 76 -9.55 11.63 -4.40
C GLU A 76 -8.23 11.09 -3.80
N LEU A 77 -7.89 9.82 -4.05
CA LEU A 77 -6.60 9.24 -3.67
C LEU A 77 -5.44 10.01 -4.28
N TRP A 78 -5.54 10.38 -5.56
CA TRP A 78 -4.49 11.14 -6.24
C TRP A 78 -4.32 12.54 -5.63
N ILE A 79 -5.43 13.26 -5.43
CA ILE A 79 -5.42 14.58 -4.77
C ILE A 79 -4.82 14.49 -3.36
N SER A 80 -5.24 13.48 -2.59
CA SER A 80 -4.72 13.21 -1.25
C SER A 80 -3.22 12.89 -1.29
N PHE A 81 -2.79 12.08 -2.26
CA PHE A 81 -1.39 11.72 -2.42
C PHE A 81 -0.49 12.91 -2.78
N GLN A 82 -1.00 13.90 -3.52
CA GLN A 82 -0.25 15.13 -3.77
C GLN A 82 0.09 15.90 -2.48
N ARG A 83 -0.78 15.84 -1.46
CA ARG A 83 -0.51 16.40 -0.12
C ARG A 83 0.53 15.62 0.68
N TYR A 84 0.73 14.35 0.37
CA TYR A 84 1.87 13.60 0.89
C TYR A 84 3.16 14.07 0.23
N MET A 85 3.13 14.27 -1.09
CA MET A 85 4.31 14.68 -1.87
C MET A 85 4.80 16.09 -1.55
N ASP A 86 3.91 17.01 -1.19
CA ASP A 86 4.27 18.36 -0.74
C ASP A 86 4.67 18.45 0.76
N GLY A 87 4.58 17.33 1.48
CA GLY A 87 4.90 17.23 2.90
C GLY A 87 3.84 17.82 3.84
N SER A 88 2.64 18.12 3.34
CA SER A 88 1.54 18.68 4.15
C SER A 88 0.83 17.64 5.01
N ASP A 89 0.94 16.35 4.69
CA ASP A 89 0.30 15.27 5.44
C ASP A 89 1.04 13.93 5.31
N GLU A 90 0.70 12.97 6.15
CA GLU A 90 1.26 11.62 6.16
C GLU A 90 0.25 10.56 5.69
N LEU A 91 0.73 9.44 5.13
CA LEU A 91 -0.12 8.39 4.57
C LEU A 91 -1.15 7.85 5.58
N GLY A 92 -0.80 7.85 6.88
CA GLY A 92 -1.66 7.39 7.97
C GLY A 92 -2.93 8.23 8.14
N ASN A 93 -2.86 9.53 7.94
CA ASN A 93 -4.02 10.43 8.03
C ASN A 93 -4.79 10.46 6.70
N LEU A 94 -4.07 10.44 5.59
CA LEU A 94 -4.67 10.48 4.25
C LEU A 94 -5.57 9.27 3.98
N LYS A 95 -5.23 8.07 4.46
CA LYS A 95 -6.11 6.89 4.31
C LYS A 95 -7.48 7.09 4.99
N VAL A 96 -7.50 7.77 6.14
CA VAL A 96 -8.72 8.06 6.90
C VAL A 96 -9.52 9.15 6.18
N MET A 97 -8.82 10.16 5.65
CA MET A 97 -9.43 11.26 4.89
C MET A 97 -10.12 10.75 3.63
N VAL A 98 -9.42 9.96 2.80
CA VAL A 98 -9.98 9.36 1.58
C VAL A 98 -11.18 8.48 1.89
N ALA A 99 -11.06 7.62 2.92
CA ALA A 99 -12.15 6.75 3.34
C ALA A 99 -13.40 7.56 3.75
N ARG A 100 -13.20 8.63 4.52
CA ARG A 100 -14.27 9.53 4.94
C ARG A 100 -14.90 10.29 3.77
N ASN A 101 -14.10 10.76 2.83
CA ASN A 101 -14.56 11.61 1.72
C ASN A 101 -15.32 10.81 0.64
N THR A 102 -14.99 9.54 0.47
CA THR A 102 -15.47 8.74 -0.68
C THR A 102 -16.21 7.47 -0.31
N GLY A 103 -16.12 7.03 0.95
CA GLY A 103 -16.60 5.72 1.37
C GLY A 103 -15.68 4.56 0.96
N MET A 104 -14.48 4.84 0.46
CA MET A 104 -13.47 3.81 0.21
C MET A 104 -13.09 3.11 1.52
N ASN A 105 -12.88 1.78 1.46
CA ASN A 105 -12.36 1.07 2.61
C ASN A 105 -10.94 1.56 2.97
N GLU A 106 -10.71 1.89 4.24
CA GLU A 106 -9.44 2.47 4.71
C GLU A 106 -8.22 1.59 4.38
N SER A 107 -8.32 0.26 4.51
CA SER A 107 -7.24 -0.66 4.15
C SER A 107 -6.94 -0.61 2.64
N SER A 108 -7.98 -0.47 1.83
CA SER A 108 -7.81 -0.29 0.38
C SER A 108 -7.17 1.06 0.08
N SER A 109 -7.60 2.15 0.74
CA SER A 109 -6.97 3.47 0.60
C SER A 109 -5.49 3.42 0.96
N PHE A 110 -5.13 2.76 2.06
CA PHE A 110 -3.75 2.62 2.48
C PHE A 110 -2.91 1.85 1.46
N ILE A 111 -3.44 0.74 0.90
CA ILE A 111 -2.73 -0.02 -0.15
C ILE A 111 -2.43 0.88 -1.36
N TYR A 112 -3.39 1.68 -1.82
CA TYR A 112 -3.19 2.56 -2.97
C TYR A 112 -2.19 3.68 -2.69
N LEU A 113 -2.30 4.34 -1.53
CA LEU A 113 -1.37 5.39 -1.12
C LEU A 113 0.07 4.87 -0.97
N TYR A 114 0.23 3.72 -0.30
CA TYR A 114 1.54 3.08 -0.15
C TYR A 114 2.10 2.61 -1.50
N PHE A 115 1.25 2.10 -2.39
CA PHE A 115 1.65 1.71 -3.74
C PHE A 115 2.21 2.91 -4.52
N LEU A 116 1.53 4.06 -4.46
CA LEU A 116 1.97 5.32 -5.06
C LEU A 116 3.27 5.84 -4.47
N ALA A 117 3.44 5.79 -3.14
CA ALA A 117 4.69 6.18 -2.48
C ALA A 117 5.87 5.36 -3.01
N ASN A 118 5.73 4.04 -3.10
CA ASN A 118 6.76 3.17 -3.66
C ASN A 118 7.07 3.49 -5.13
N LEU A 119 6.06 3.86 -5.94
CA LEU A 119 6.29 4.32 -7.31
C LEU A 119 7.17 5.58 -7.31
N MET A 120 6.83 6.60 -6.50
CA MET A 120 7.55 7.88 -6.46
C MET A 120 8.98 7.75 -5.95
N GLU A 121 9.26 6.71 -5.15
CA GLU A 121 10.57 6.44 -4.58
C GLU A 121 11.39 5.41 -5.38
N GLY A 122 10.82 4.82 -6.44
CA GLY A 122 11.47 3.77 -7.21
C GLY A 122 11.64 2.46 -6.43
N GLN A 123 10.84 2.24 -5.40
CA GLN A 123 10.86 1.05 -4.54
C GLN A 123 9.92 -0.04 -5.07
N PRO A 124 10.24 -1.34 -4.91
CA PRO A 124 9.37 -2.41 -5.39
C PRO A 124 8.05 -2.47 -4.61
N ASN A 125 6.97 -2.78 -5.32
CA ASN A 125 5.66 -3.10 -4.78
C ASN A 125 5.45 -4.62 -4.74
N SER A 126 5.09 -5.15 -3.59
CA SER A 126 4.68 -6.55 -3.44
C SER A 126 3.15 -6.73 -3.54
N ARG A 127 2.39 -5.70 -3.16
CA ARG A 127 0.93 -5.67 -3.33
C ARG A 127 0.56 -5.30 -4.77
N VAL A 128 -0.64 -5.71 -5.19
CA VAL A 128 -1.23 -5.36 -6.48
C VAL A 128 -2.46 -4.50 -6.29
N ILE A 129 -2.72 -3.62 -7.24
CA ILE A 129 -3.97 -2.87 -7.38
C ILE A 129 -4.70 -3.30 -8.65
N LYS A 130 -5.90 -2.78 -8.93
CA LYS A 130 -6.55 -3.10 -10.21
C LYS A 130 -5.68 -2.56 -11.36
N TYR A 131 -5.48 -3.36 -12.40
CA TYR A 131 -4.61 -2.96 -13.52
C TYR A 131 -5.05 -1.64 -14.19
N LYS A 132 -6.36 -1.41 -14.34
CA LYS A 132 -6.87 -0.14 -14.88
C LYS A 132 -6.51 1.06 -14.02
N ASP A 133 -6.56 0.90 -12.70
CA ASP A 133 -6.24 1.97 -11.76
C ASP A 133 -4.72 2.22 -11.74
N PHE A 134 -3.91 1.16 -11.87
CA PHE A 134 -2.48 1.26 -12.11
C PHE A 134 -2.15 2.07 -13.37
N GLU A 135 -2.77 1.75 -14.52
CA GLU A 135 -2.53 2.48 -15.77
C GLU A 135 -2.90 3.97 -15.62
N TYR A 136 -4.07 4.23 -15.03
CA TYR A 136 -4.54 5.59 -14.78
C TYR A 136 -3.58 6.40 -13.90
N LEU A 137 -3.11 5.81 -12.80
CA LEU A 137 -2.17 6.47 -11.89
C LEU A 137 -0.80 6.69 -12.54
N MET A 138 -0.31 5.75 -13.36
CA MET A 138 0.92 5.96 -14.13
C MET A 138 0.79 7.10 -15.14
N GLU A 139 -0.38 7.27 -15.77
CA GLU A 139 -0.66 8.40 -16.65
C GLU A 139 -0.73 9.73 -15.88
N LYS A 140 -1.34 9.74 -14.69
CA LYS A 140 -1.33 10.89 -13.78
C LYS A 140 0.08 11.31 -13.41
N ILE A 141 0.92 10.36 -13.01
CA ILE A 141 2.34 10.61 -12.72
C ILE A 141 3.04 11.21 -13.94
N ARG A 142 2.83 10.62 -15.13
CA ARG A 142 3.47 11.09 -16.37
C ARG A 142 3.08 12.51 -16.74
N ASN A 143 1.81 12.88 -16.55
CA ASN A 143 1.25 14.12 -17.07
C ASN A 143 1.28 15.27 -16.07
N GLU A 144 1.27 14.96 -14.76
CA GLU A 144 1.09 15.97 -13.70
C GLU A 144 2.31 16.10 -12.78
N MET A 145 3.29 15.20 -12.87
CA MET A 145 4.53 15.27 -12.08
C MET A 145 5.75 15.50 -12.98
N ASP A 146 6.86 15.93 -12.36
CA ASP A 146 8.15 16.05 -13.05
C ASP A 146 8.60 14.71 -13.66
N SER A 147 9.32 14.77 -14.79
CA SER A 147 9.73 13.58 -15.55
C SER A 147 10.54 12.59 -14.71
N THR A 148 11.30 13.07 -13.72
CA THR A 148 12.06 12.22 -12.80
C THR A 148 11.17 11.28 -11.97
N TYR A 149 9.95 11.68 -11.62
CA TYR A 149 9.01 10.82 -10.89
C TYR A 149 8.46 9.71 -11.77
N TYR A 150 8.22 9.98 -13.06
CA TYR A 150 7.78 8.94 -13.98
C TYR A 150 8.88 7.90 -14.24
N GLU A 151 10.14 8.34 -14.32
CA GLU A 151 11.29 7.43 -14.40
C GLU A 151 11.41 6.53 -13.16
N LYS A 152 11.28 7.11 -11.97
CA LYS A 152 11.25 6.34 -10.71
C LYS A 152 10.07 5.37 -10.67
N ALA A 153 8.90 5.78 -11.11
CA ALA A 153 7.72 4.92 -11.18
C ALA A 153 7.95 3.73 -12.11
N LEU A 154 8.54 3.93 -13.30
CA LEU A 154 8.93 2.84 -14.19
C LEU A 154 9.99 1.92 -13.57
N GLU A 155 10.94 2.48 -12.81
CA GLU A 155 11.93 1.69 -12.08
C GLU A 155 11.29 0.83 -10.97
N SER A 156 10.36 1.41 -10.19
CA SER A 156 9.57 0.68 -9.20
C SER A 156 8.83 -0.48 -9.85
N VAL A 157 8.15 -0.24 -10.97
CA VAL A 157 7.45 -1.27 -11.74
C VAL A 157 8.41 -2.38 -12.16
N ARG A 158 9.56 -2.02 -12.76
CA ARG A 158 10.60 -2.97 -13.17
C ARG A 158 11.05 -3.86 -12.02
N LYS A 159 11.29 -3.30 -10.83
CA LYS A 159 11.70 -4.03 -9.62
C LYS A 159 10.59 -4.92 -9.05
N SER A 160 9.33 -4.58 -9.29
CA SER A 160 8.16 -5.29 -8.77
C SER A 160 7.80 -6.53 -9.58
N ILE A 161 8.06 -6.52 -10.90
CA ILE A 161 7.67 -7.59 -11.83
C ILE A 161 8.13 -8.98 -11.37
N PRO A 162 9.39 -9.23 -10.98
CA PRO A 162 9.82 -10.57 -10.56
C PRO A 162 9.00 -11.12 -9.39
N TYR A 163 8.69 -10.27 -8.40
CA TYR A 163 7.87 -10.68 -7.27
C TYR A 163 6.45 -11.03 -7.71
N TRP A 164 5.83 -10.24 -8.59
CA TRP A 164 4.49 -10.53 -9.07
C TRP A 164 4.41 -11.76 -9.98
N GLU A 165 5.43 -12.00 -10.81
CA GLU A 165 5.53 -13.22 -11.63
C GLU A 165 5.54 -14.49 -10.76
N GLU A 166 6.20 -14.43 -9.59
CA GLU A 166 6.31 -15.56 -8.67
C GLU A 166 5.11 -15.70 -7.72
N ASN A 167 4.50 -14.58 -7.29
CA ASN A 167 3.60 -14.55 -6.12
C ASN A 167 2.17 -14.09 -6.42
N THR A 168 1.86 -13.68 -7.65
CA THR A 168 0.51 -13.22 -8.02
C THR A 168 -0.13 -14.16 -9.03
N ALA A 169 -1.34 -14.64 -8.72
CA ALA A 169 -2.08 -15.48 -9.65
C ALA A 169 -2.67 -14.67 -10.82
N GLY A 170 -2.75 -15.29 -11.99
CA GLY A 170 -3.36 -14.72 -13.20
C GLY A 170 -2.43 -13.78 -13.98
N HIS A 171 -3.02 -12.96 -14.85
CA HIS A 171 -2.28 -12.19 -15.87
C HIS A 171 -1.82 -10.80 -15.42
N TYR A 172 -1.77 -10.51 -14.11
CA TYR A 172 -1.40 -9.16 -13.63
C TYR A 172 0.05 -8.83 -13.98
N ALA A 173 0.98 -9.71 -13.63
CA ALA A 173 2.41 -9.52 -13.89
C ALA A 173 2.70 -9.36 -15.39
N GLU A 174 2.06 -10.16 -16.24
CA GLU A 174 2.17 -10.07 -17.69
C GLU A 174 1.72 -8.71 -18.23
N LYS A 175 0.54 -8.23 -17.80
CA LYS A 175 0.01 -6.92 -18.22
C LYS A 175 0.93 -5.78 -17.82
N VAL A 176 1.41 -5.77 -16.58
CA VAL A 176 2.31 -4.73 -16.09
C VAL A 176 3.67 -4.80 -16.78
N LYS A 177 4.18 -6.00 -17.09
CA LYS A 177 5.38 -6.19 -17.91
C LYS A 177 5.20 -5.62 -19.32
N THR A 178 4.08 -5.90 -19.98
CA THR A 178 3.76 -5.29 -21.27
C THR A 178 3.70 -3.76 -21.19
N TYR A 179 3.08 -3.21 -20.14
CA TYR A 179 3.06 -1.77 -19.89
C TYR A 179 4.48 -1.21 -19.77
N TYR A 180 5.33 -1.83 -18.95
CA TYR A 180 6.71 -1.40 -18.74
C TYR A 180 7.51 -1.42 -20.05
N GLU A 181 7.44 -2.52 -20.81
CA GLU A 181 8.15 -2.69 -22.08
C GLU A 181 7.74 -1.66 -23.13
N LYS A 182 6.46 -1.27 -23.16
CA LYS A 182 5.93 -0.22 -24.06
C LYS A 182 6.42 1.18 -23.69
N ASN A 183 6.72 1.44 -22.42
CA ASN A 183 6.99 2.78 -21.91
C ASN A 183 8.47 3.03 -21.53
N LYS A 184 9.29 1.99 -21.33
CA LYS A 184 10.72 2.12 -21.01
C LYS A 184 11.54 2.88 -22.07
N GLY A 185 11.08 2.92 -23.33
CA GLY A 185 11.74 3.61 -24.45
C GLY A 185 11.22 5.03 -24.72
N LYS A 186 10.14 5.46 -24.07
CA LYS A 186 9.57 6.81 -24.27
C LYS A 186 10.27 7.90 -23.45
N GLN A 187 11.45 7.58 -22.91
CA GLN A 187 12.28 8.47 -22.08
C GLN A 187 12.91 9.63 -22.88
N ASN A 188 12.84 9.62 -24.22
CA ASN A 188 13.58 10.55 -25.08
C ASN A 188 12.73 11.44 -26.02
N GLU A 189 11.41 11.50 -25.89
CA GLU A 189 10.55 12.24 -26.84
C GLU A 189 10.10 13.63 -26.36
N VAL A 190 10.59 14.14 -25.22
CA VAL A 190 10.19 15.46 -24.71
C VAL A 190 11.40 16.38 -24.50
N VAL A 191 12.24 16.53 -25.53
CA VAL A 191 13.00 17.76 -25.77
C VAL A 191 13.21 17.85 -27.27
N LEU A 192 12.36 18.60 -27.97
CA LEU A 192 12.63 19.33 -29.21
C LEU A 192 11.30 19.92 -29.67
N ASP A 193 10.99 21.11 -29.15
CA ASP A 193 10.32 22.21 -29.85
C ASP A 193 10.69 23.53 -29.17
#